data_AF-A0A384QNB5-F1
#
_entry.id   AF-A0A384QNB5-F1
#
_cell.length_a   1.000
_cell.length_b   1.000
_cell.length_c   1.000
_cell.angle_alpha   90.00
_cell.angle_beta   90.00
_cell.angle_gamma   90.00
#
_symmetry.space_group_name_H-M   'P 1'
#
loop_
_entity.id
_entity.type
_entity.pdbx_description
1 polymer ?
#
loop_
_entity_poly.entity_id
_entity_poly.type
_entity_poly.pdbx_seq_one_letter_code
_entity_poly.pdbx_strand_id
1 'polypeptide(L)' 'CVVGSEKCSTELFVKEPPVLITCPLEDQLVMVGQRVEFECEVSEEGAQVKWLKDGVELTR' A
#
# COMPACT_ATOMS: atom_id res chain seq x y z
N CYS A 1 23.85 -26.29 -11.66
CA CYS A 1 24.96 -26.84 -12.48
C CYS A 1 24.63 -28.30 -12.79
N VAL A 2 24.88 -28.76 -14.02
CA VAL A 2 24.65 -30.16 -14.39
C VAL A 2 26.01 -30.82 -14.57
N VAL A 3 26.27 -31.88 -13.82
CA VAL A 3 27.43 -32.76 -13.99
C VAL A 3 26.86 -34.14 -14.31
N GLY A 4 27.00 -34.59 -15.56
CA GLY A 4 26.44 -35.87 -15.99
C GLY A 4 24.91 -35.90 -16.05
N SER A 5 24.28 -36.95 -15.49
CA SER A 5 22.82 -37.16 -15.46
C SER A 5 22.11 -36.57 -14.24
N GLU A 6 22.84 -35.94 -13.32
CA GLU A 6 22.27 -35.41 -12.08
C GLU A 6 21.93 -33.92 -12.20
N LYS A 7 20.69 -33.58 -11.84
CA LYS A 7 20.17 -32.21 -11.79
C LYS A 7 20.10 -31.75 -10.33
N CYS A 8 20.67 -30.58 -10.05
CA CYS A 8 20.46 -29.86 -8.79
C CYS A 8 19.65 -28.60 -9.07
N SER A 9 18.55 -28.42 -8.34
CA SER A 9 17.68 -27.24 -8.36
C SER A 9 17.61 -26.64 -6.96
N THR A 10 17.49 -25.31 -6.91
CA THR A 10 17.25 -24.55 -5.68
C THR A 10 16.13 -23.55 -5.94
N GLU A 11 15.38 -23.23 -4.88
CA GLU A 11 14.34 -22.21 -4.93
C GLU A 11 14.92 -20.88 -4.46
N LEU A 12 14.54 -19.80 -5.14
CA LEU A 12 14.85 -18.43 -4.75
C LEU A 12 13.52 -17.70 -4.61
N PHE A 13 13.28 -17.13 -3.43
CA PHE A 13 12.10 -16.34 -3.15
C PHE A 13 12.51 -14.86 -3.13
N VAL A 14 11.81 -14.05 -3.93
CA VAL A 14 11.92 -12.59 -3.87
C VAL A 14 10.70 -12.09 -3.10
N LYS A 15 10.92 -11.31 -2.05
CA LYS A 15 9.85 -10.64 -1.32
C LYS A 15 9.59 -9.29 -1.95
N GLU A 16 8.33 -9.01 -2.28
CA GLU A 16 7.91 -7.69 -2.74
C GLU A 16 8.15 -6.64 -1.64
N PRO A 17 8.50 -5.39 -2.02
CA PRO A 17 8.60 -4.30 -1.07
C PRO A 17 7.23 -4.02 -0.43
N PRO A 18 7.19 -3.48 0.80
CA PRO A 18 5.92 -3.09 1.42
C PRO A 18 5.28 -1.94 0.63
N VAL A 19 3.94 -1.89 0.65
CA VAL A 19 3.19 -0.72 0.17
C VAL A 19 3.45 0.46 1.10
N LEU A 20 3.80 1.61 0.53
CA LEU A 20 4.08 2.84 1.25
C LEU A 20 3.09 3.93 0.84
N ILE A 21 2.82 4.86 1.75
CA ILE A 21 2.14 6.12 1.42
C ILE A 21 3.22 7.06 0.88
N THR A 22 3.14 7.42 -0.40
CA THR A 22 4.11 8.26 -1.09
C THR A 22 3.76 9.74 -0.99
N CYS A 23 2.47 10.06 -1.03
CA CYS A 23 1.95 11.41 -0.78
C CYS A 23 0.98 11.34 0.40
N PRO A 24 1.39 11.83 1.60
CA PRO A 24 0.59 11.75 2.80
C PRO A 24 -0.60 12.73 2.77
N LEU A 25 -1.56 12.50 3.66
CA LEU A 25 -2.66 13.43 3.87
C LEU A 25 -2.16 14.77 4.41
N GLU A 26 -2.77 15.86 3.93
CA GLU A 26 -2.54 17.20 4.43
C GLU A 26 -3.71 17.65 5.32
N ASP A 27 -3.38 18.44 6.34
CA ASP A 27 -4.37 19.08 7.20
C ASP A 27 -5.22 20.07 6.40
N GLN A 28 -6.53 19.97 6.54
CA GLN A 28 -7.49 20.84 5.83
C GLN A 28 -8.23 21.74 6.82
N LEU A 29 -8.37 23.02 6.47
CA LEU A 29 -9.21 23.98 7.18
C LEU A 29 -10.46 24.27 6.35
N VAL A 30 -11.61 23.82 6.83
CA VAL A 30 -12.90 23.99 6.16
C VAL A 30 -13.93 24.64 7.09
N MET A 31 -14.87 25.39 6.51
CA MET A 31 -15.96 25.97 7.28
C MET A 31 -17.02 24.91 7.59
N VAL A 32 -17.71 25.08 8.72
CA VAL A 32 -18.81 24.18 9.12
C VAL A 32 -19.86 24.10 8.01
N GLY A 33 -20.23 22.87 7.66
CA GLY A 33 -21.21 22.58 6.60
C GLY A 33 -20.61 22.52 5.18
N GLN A 34 -19.32 22.81 5.01
CA GLN A 34 -18.65 22.59 3.73
C GLN A 34 -18.18 21.14 3.56
N ARG A 35 -18.08 20.72 2.30
CA ARG A 35 -17.45 19.46 1.92
C ARG A 35 -15.93 19.59 2.05
N VAL A 36 -15.31 18.53 2.58
CA VAL A 36 -13.86 18.35 2.59
C VAL A 36 -13.54 17.08 1.79
N GLU A 37 -12.42 17.10 1.09
CA GLU A 37 -11.89 15.96 0.35
C GLU A 37 -10.47 15.70 0.83
N PHE A 38 -10.12 14.43 0.97
CA PHE A 38 -8.79 13.97 1.36
C PHE A 38 -8.27 13.06 0.26
N GLU A 39 -7.00 13.23 -0.08
CA GLU A 39 -6.31 12.47 -1.12
C GLU A 39 -4.95 12.04 -0.61
N CYS A 40 -4.56 10.80 -0.90
CA CYS A 40 -3.23 10.27 -0.65
C CYS A 40 -2.82 9.36 -1.82
N GLU A 41 -1.51 9.24 -2.03
CA GLU A 41 -0.95 8.30 -3.00
C GLU A 41 -0.20 7.17 -2.31
N VAL A 42 -0.24 6.00 -2.93
CA VAL A 42 0.45 4.79 -2.47
C VAL A 42 1.38 4.26 -3.54
N SER A 43 2.41 3.53 -3.11
CA SER A 43 3.47 3.03 -3.99
C SER A 43 3.05 1.93 -4.97
N GLU A 44 1.87 1.35 -4.79
CA GLU A 44 1.38 0.20 -5.55
C GLU A 44 -0.04 0.45 -6.05
N GLU A 45 -0.24 0.28 -7.35
CA GLU A 45 -1.56 0.34 -7.98
C GLU A 45 -2.45 -0.79 -7.49
N GLY A 46 -3.70 -0.48 -7.14
CA GLY A 46 -4.66 -1.48 -6.68
C GLY A 46 -4.45 -1.96 -5.23
N ALA A 47 -3.51 -1.37 -4.49
CA ALA A 47 -3.33 -1.64 -3.07
C ALA A 47 -4.63 -1.44 -2.29
N GLN A 48 -4.88 -2.28 -1.29
CA GLN A 48 -6.03 -2.14 -0.41
C GLN A 48 -5.84 -0.93 0.52
N VAL A 49 -6.69 0.09 0.34
CA VAL A 49 -6.67 1.32 1.15
C VAL A 49 -7.78 1.29 2.19
N LYS A 50 -7.45 1.69 3.42
CA LYS A 50 -8.39 1.87 4.52
C LYS A 50 -8.32 3.31 5.02
N TRP A 51 -9.48 3.94 5.16
CA TRP A 51 -9.60 5.26 5.75
C TRP A 51 -9.99 5.13 7.21
N LEU A 52 -9.31 5.86 8.09
CA LEU A 52 -9.63 5.87 9.52
C LEU A 52 -9.97 7.28 9.96
N LYS A 53 -10.98 7.40 10.81
CA LYS A 53 -11.28 8.63 11.55
C LYS A 53 -11.23 8.31 13.04
N ASP A 54 -10.37 9.03 13.77
CA ASP A 54 -10.18 8.84 15.22
C ASP A 54 -9.86 7.38 15.60
N GLY A 55 -9.11 6.68 14.75
CA GLY A 55 -8.73 5.27 14.93
C GLY A 55 -9.80 4.26 14.52
N VAL A 56 -10.96 4.69 14.04
CA VAL A 56 -12.06 3.82 13.58
C VAL A 56 -12.08 3.78 12.06
N GLU A 57 -12.14 2.57 11.49
CA GLU A 57 -12.23 2.36 10.04
C GLU A 57 -13.56 2.93 9.51
N LEU A 58 -13.46 3.79 8.49
CA LEU A 58 -14.59 4.30 7.74
C LEU A 58 -14.99 3.25 6.71
N THR A 59 -16.13 2.60 6.94
CA THR A 59 -16.77 1.73 5.97
C THR A 59 -17.75 2.54 5.13
N ARG A 60 -17.94 2.14 3.86
CA ARG A 60 -19.01 2.69 3.02
C ARG A 60 -20.39 2.30 3.53
#